data_AF-A0AAW5EG83-F1
#
_entry.id   AF-A0AAW5EG83-F1
#
_cell.length_a   1.000
_cell.length_b   1.000
_cell.length_c   1.000
_cell.angle_alpha   90.00
_cell.angle_beta   90.00
_cell.angle_gamma   90.00
#
_symmetry.space_group_name_H-M   'P 1'
#
loop_
_entity.id
_entity.type
_entity.pdbx_description
1 polymer ?
#
loop_
_entity_poly.entity_id
_entity_poly.type
_entity_poly.pdbx_seq_one_letter_code
_entity_poly.pdbx_strand_id
1 'polypeptide(L)'
;ALQLSNFLRFSDFYLKLPTIYPNVDFIFRPHPLLFINLENNKIWSKEQIKNYIHTLTSYTNVSYENGGDYFESFIRSDALIHDCGSFIAEYLYLDKPECFIFQNQQQIDHEFTNDGKKVLEHLYMAQTEKDIINFIDNIVIKNMDFLKEKRIQFAKENIKFNHPYATQCIMDFIKMELKNEQDR
;
A
#
# COMPACT_ATOMS: atom_id res chain seq x y z
N ALA A 1 -1.67 22.82 -1.91
CA ALA A 1 -0.44 22.46 -1.17
C ALA A 1 0.05 21.13 -1.72
N LEU A 2 1.35 20.94 -1.92
CA LEU A 2 1.87 19.64 -2.36
C LEU A 2 1.38 18.58 -1.36
N GLN A 3 0.55 17.62 -1.82
CA GLN A 3 0.15 16.47 -1.01
C GLN A 3 1.37 15.56 -0.82
N LEU A 4 2.29 15.96 0.06
CA LEU A 4 3.41 15.14 0.48
C LEU A 4 2.96 14.11 1.52
N SER A 5 1.88 13.39 1.18
CA SER A 5 1.44 12.15 1.82
C SER A 5 1.41 12.19 3.35
N ASN A 6 1.57 11.03 4.00
CA ASN A 6 1.85 10.89 5.42
C ASN A 6 3.35 10.73 5.73
N PHE A 7 4.23 10.73 4.71
CA PHE A 7 5.66 10.48 4.90
C PHE A 7 6.30 11.39 5.94
N LEU A 8 6.13 12.72 5.84
CA LEU A 8 6.72 13.66 6.80
C LEU A 8 6.19 13.48 8.23
N ARG A 9 4.98 12.91 8.40
CA ARG A 9 4.39 12.65 9.71
C ARG A 9 5.06 11.47 10.41
N PHE A 10 5.57 10.51 9.62
CA PHE A 10 6.09 9.24 10.12
C PHE A 10 7.57 9.02 9.80
N SER A 11 8.26 9.98 9.16
CA SER A 11 9.64 9.79 8.68
C SER A 11 10.58 9.37 9.80
N ASP A 12 10.49 10.03 10.96
CA ASP A 12 11.32 9.73 12.12
C ASP A 12 10.93 8.40 12.78
N PHE A 13 9.65 8.05 12.73
CA PHE A 13 9.14 6.77 13.24
C PHE A 13 9.63 5.59 12.40
N TYR A 14 9.64 5.73 11.08
CA TYR A 14 10.16 4.71 10.17
C TYR A 14 11.63 4.37 10.44
N LEU A 15 12.45 5.34 10.87
CA LEU A 15 13.85 5.08 11.26
C LEU A 15 14.00 4.28 12.56
N LYS A 16 12.95 4.24 13.39
CA LYS A 16 12.94 3.51 14.68
C LYS A 16 12.40 2.08 14.54
N LEU A 17 11.49 1.84 13.58
CA LEU A 17 10.85 0.53 13.38
C LEU A 17 11.84 -0.65 13.32
N PRO A 18 12.97 -0.58 12.58
CA PRO A 18 13.90 -1.71 12.51
C PRO A 18 14.51 -2.09 13.85
N THR A 19 14.69 -1.12 14.75
CA THR A 19 15.21 -1.35 16.11
C THR A 19 14.14 -1.86 17.06
N ILE A 20 12.90 -1.37 16.92
CA ILE A 20 11.76 -1.84 17.73
C ILE A 20 11.43 -3.29 17.38
N TYR A 21 11.58 -3.66 16.10
CA TYR A 21 11.22 -4.97 15.57
C TYR A 21 12.40 -5.65 14.86
N PRO A 22 13.43 -6.11 15.60
CA PRO A 22 14.62 -6.71 15.00
C PRO A 22 14.35 -8.05 14.28
N ASN A 23 13.19 -8.66 14.53
CA ASN A 23 12.75 -9.92 13.92
C ASN A 23 11.80 -9.70 12.72
N VAL A 24 11.58 -8.44 12.30
CA VAL A 24 10.76 -8.11 11.14
C VAL A 24 11.67 -7.52 10.07
N ASP A 25 11.59 -8.07 8.86
CA ASP A 25 12.24 -7.49 7.69
C ASP A 25 11.33 -6.42 7.09
N PHE A 26 11.85 -5.21 6.92
CA PHE A 26 11.13 -4.09 6.35
C PHE A 26 11.57 -3.81 4.91
N ILE A 27 10.61 -3.67 4.02
CA ILE A 27 10.85 -3.12 2.68
C ILE A 27 10.38 -1.66 2.70
N PHE A 28 11.32 -0.72 2.67
CA PHE A 28 10.99 0.68 2.52
C PHE A 28 10.97 1.07 1.04
N ARG A 29 9.77 1.38 0.56
CA ARG A 29 9.51 1.72 -0.84
C ARG A 29 8.78 3.06 -0.94
N PRO A 30 9.49 4.19 -0.97
CA PRO A 30 8.86 5.49 -1.14
C PRO A 30 8.36 5.67 -2.58
N HIS A 31 7.44 6.61 -2.77
CA HIS A 31 7.07 7.07 -4.11
C HIS A 31 8.33 7.55 -4.86
N PRO A 32 8.54 7.22 -6.15
CA PRO A 32 9.77 7.57 -6.88
C PRO A 32 10.09 9.08 -6.90
N LEU A 33 9.05 9.91 -6.87
CA LEU A 33 9.19 11.37 -6.81
C LEU A 33 9.26 11.95 -5.39
N LEU A 34 9.19 11.15 -4.33
CA LEU A 34 9.13 11.65 -2.95
C LEU A 34 10.33 12.56 -2.65
N PHE A 35 11.55 12.02 -2.74
CA PHE A 35 12.75 12.77 -2.38
C PHE A 35 13.03 13.92 -3.35
N ILE A 36 12.73 13.74 -4.64
CA ILE A 36 12.81 14.82 -5.65
C ILE A 36 11.88 15.98 -5.25
N ASN A 37 10.65 15.67 -4.84
CA ASN A 37 9.69 16.69 -4.43
C ASN A 37 10.09 17.35 -3.12
N LEU A 38 10.62 16.61 -2.13
CA LEU A 38 11.11 17.20 -0.88
C LEU A 38 12.25 18.19 -1.12
N GLU A 39 13.17 17.84 -2.02
CA GLU A 39 14.29 18.72 -2.40
C GLU A 39 13.80 19.96 -3.16
N ASN A 40 13.01 19.77 -4.22
CA ASN A 40 12.52 20.87 -5.07
C ASN A 40 11.69 21.88 -4.28
N ASN A 41 10.94 21.42 -3.27
CA ASN A 41 10.15 22.28 -2.40
C ASN A 41 10.93 22.81 -1.19
N LYS A 42 12.25 22.57 -1.12
CA LYS A 42 13.15 23.01 -0.05
C LYS A 42 12.69 22.56 1.35
N ILE A 43 12.01 21.42 1.43
CA ILE A 43 11.58 20.83 2.70
C ILE A 43 12.76 20.11 3.32
N TRP A 44 13.42 19.24 2.54
CA TRP A 44 14.68 18.59 2.92
C TRP A 44 15.79 18.96 1.95
N SER A 45 17.00 19.15 2.47
CA SER A 45 18.21 19.29 1.66
C SER A 45 18.66 17.94 1.08
N LYS A 46 19.52 17.97 0.05
CA LYS A 46 20.20 16.77 -0.46
C LYS A 46 20.91 16.00 0.64
N GLU A 47 21.51 16.70 1.61
CA GLU A 47 22.21 16.08 2.73
C GLU A 47 21.24 15.38 3.69
N GLN A 48 20.09 16.01 4.02
CA GLN A 48 19.05 15.38 4.84
C GLN A 48 18.51 14.11 4.18
N ILE A 49 18.22 14.16 2.88
CA ILE A 49 17.76 12.98 2.11
C ILE A 49 18.82 11.87 2.13
N LYS A 50 20.09 12.22 1.86
CA LYS A 50 21.19 11.26 1.88
C LYS A 50 21.35 10.61 3.25
N ASN A 51 21.32 11.40 4.32
CA ASN A 51 21.45 10.91 5.69
C ASN A 51 20.26 10.03 6.09
N TYR A 52 19.05 10.39 5.67
CA TYR A 52 17.84 9.61 5.92
C TYR A 52 17.93 8.22 5.29
N ILE A 53 18.22 8.17 3.98
CA ILE A 53 18.36 6.90 3.25
C ILE A 53 19.51 6.08 3.85
N HIS A 54 20.67 6.70 4.12
CA HIS A 54 21.81 6.02 4.71
C HIS A 54 21.48 5.39 6.07
N THR A 55 20.80 6.14 6.95
CA THR A 55 20.37 5.63 8.27
C THR A 55 19.43 4.45 8.10
N LEU A 56 18.44 4.59 7.23
CA LEU A 56 17.45 3.55 6.98
C LEU A 56 18.09 2.27 6.42
N THR A 57 19.02 2.38 5.48
CA THR A 57 19.72 1.24 4.87
C THR A 57 20.91 0.73 5.68
N SER A 58 21.20 1.33 6.85
CA SER A 58 22.25 0.84 7.75
C SER A 58 21.81 -0.39 8.56
N TYR A 59 20.50 -0.59 8.68
CA TYR A 59 19.92 -1.75 9.37
C TYR A 59 19.92 -2.99 8.47
N THR A 60 20.28 -4.13 9.03
CA THR A 60 20.35 -5.40 8.29
C THR A 60 18.98 -5.98 7.91
N ASN A 61 17.93 -5.61 8.65
CA ASN A 61 16.54 -6.00 8.41
C ASN A 61 15.75 -4.94 7.61
N VAL A 62 16.44 -4.12 6.80
CA VAL A 62 15.80 -3.15 5.92
C VAL A 62 16.30 -3.29 4.49
N SER A 63 15.36 -3.39 3.55
CA SER A 63 15.61 -3.27 2.12
C SER A 63 15.02 -1.97 1.60
N TYR A 64 15.78 -1.25 0.76
CA TYR A 64 15.33 -0.02 0.12
C TYR A 64 15.04 -0.25 -1.36
N GLU A 65 13.84 0.11 -1.81
CA GLU A 65 13.42 -0.02 -3.19
C GLU A 65 13.02 1.34 -3.78
N ASN A 66 13.63 1.73 -4.89
CA ASN A 66 13.38 3.01 -5.54
C ASN A 66 12.87 2.82 -6.97
N GLY A 67 11.55 2.71 -7.12
CA GLY A 67 10.90 2.51 -8.42
C GLY A 67 10.88 1.05 -8.89
N GLY A 68 10.64 0.86 -10.20
CA GLY A 68 10.38 -0.46 -10.78
C GLY A 68 8.97 -0.96 -10.51
N ASP A 69 8.68 -2.21 -10.89
CA ASP A 69 7.47 -2.89 -10.44
C ASP A 69 7.56 -3.22 -8.93
N TYR A 70 6.41 -3.55 -8.34
CA TYR A 70 6.25 -3.86 -6.92
C TYR A 70 5.62 -5.24 -6.69
N PHE A 71 5.37 -6.00 -7.76
CA PHE A 71 4.65 -7.27 -7.69
C PHE A 71 5.41 -8.29 -6.85
N GLU A 72 6.73 -8.41 -7.04
CA GLU A 72 7.55 -9.33 -6.26
C GLU A 72 7.57 -8.95 -4.77
N SER A 73 7.69 -7.67 -4.46
CA SER A 73 7.70 -7.19 -3.07
C SER A 73 6.35 -7.43 -2.39
N PHE A 74 5.24 -7.23 -3.12
CA PHE A 74 3.89 -7.58 -2.68
C PHE A 74 3.73 -9.09 -2.42
N ILE A 75 4.18 -9.93 -3.36
CA ILE A 75 4.08 -11.39 -3.24
C ILE A 75 4.92 -11.88 -2.05
N ARG A 76 6.07 -11.25 -1.78
CA ARG A 76 6.98 -11.62 -0.70
C ARG A 76 6.61 -11.05 0.67
N SER A 77 5.90 -9.92 0.75
CA SER A 77 5.54 -9.31 2.03
C SER A 77 4.44 -10.08 2.75
N ASP A 78 4.47 -10.13 4.08
CA ASP A 78 3.36 -10.70 4.88
C ASP A 78 2.22 -9.69 5.09
N ALA A 79 2.55 -8.39 5.09
CA ALA A 79 1.61 -7.30 5.28
C ALA A 79 2.11 -6.01 4.63
N LEU A 80 1.21 -5.06 4.40
CA LEU A 80 1.53 -3.74 3.82
C LEU A 80 1.10 -2.60 4.76
N ILE A 81 1.94 -1.57 4.92
CA ILE A 81 1.57 -0.30 5.57
C ILE A 81 1.82 0.81 4.55
N HIS A 82 0.78 1.56 4.17
CA HIS A 82 0.86 2.52 3.07
C HIS A 82 -0.22 3.59 3.15
N ASP A 83 -0.08 4.65 2.38
CA ASP A 83 -1.10 5.69 2.15
C ASP A 83 -1.44 5.83 0.66
N CYS A 84 -1.08 4.83 -0.14
CA CYS A 84 -1.30 4.81 -1.58
C CYS A 84 -2.73 4.32 -1.90
N GLY A 85 -3.60 5.24 -2.31
CA GLY A 85 -5.00 4.94 -2.61
C GLY A 85 -5.24 3.96 -3.77
N SER A 86 -4.27 3.75 -4.67
CA SER A 86 -4.41 2.72 -5.72
C SER A 86 -4.14 1.30 -5.20
N PHE A 87 -3.33 1.16 -4.15
CA PHE A 87 -2.94 -0.15 -3.63
C PHE A 87 -4.04 -0.85 -2.83
N ILE A 88 -5.00 -0.09 -2.27
CA ILE A 88 -6.05 -0.64 -1.38
C ILE A 88 -6.89 -1.75 -2.03
N ALA A 89 -7.02 -1.74 -3.35
CA ALA A 89 -7.76 -2.77 -4.09
C ALA A 89 -6.81 -3.81 -4.71
N GLU A 90 -5.59 -3.40 -5.03
CA GLU A 90 -4.60 -4.25 -5.69
C GLU A 90 -4.00 -5.28 -4.73
N TYR A 91 -3.68 -4.87 -3.49
CA TYR A 91 -3.10 -5.77 -2.49
C TYR A 91 -4.08 -6.85 -2.02
N LEU A 92 -5.39 -6.60 -2.16
CA LEU A 92 -6.44 -7.60 -1.87
C LEU A 92 -6.34 -8.86 -2.74
N TYR A 93 -5.66 -8.81 -3.89
CA TYR A 93 -5.40 -10.02 -4.69
C TYR A 93 -4.58 -11.07 -3.94
N LEU A 94 -3.80 -10.65 -2.94
CA LEU A 94 -2.90 -11.53 -2.18
C LEU A 94 -3.54 -12.16 -0.95
N ASP A 95 -4.76 -11.74 -0.56
CA ASP A 95 -5.44 -12.18 0.67
C ASP A 95 -4.70 -11.84 1.99
N LYS A 96 -3.70 -10.97 1.90
CA LYS A 96 -2.85 -10.54 3.02
C LYS A 96 -3.39 -9.24 3.66
N PRO A 97 -3.08 -8.97 4.93
CA PRO A 97 -3.50 -7.75 5.61
C PRO A 97 -2.72 -6.53 5.12
N GLU A 98 -3.41 -5.40 4.98
CA GLU A 98 -2.81 -4.09 4.78
C GLU A 98 -3.38 -3.06 5.76
N CYS A 99 -2.57 -2.04 6.03
CA CYS A 99 -2.87 -0.93 6.92
C CYS A 99 -2.76 0.39 6.15
N PHE A 100 -3.91 1.03 5.94
CA PHE A 100 -4.01 2.30 5.23
C PHE A 100 -3.83 3.47 6.20
N ILE A 101 -2.85 4.33 5.93
CA ILE A 101 -2.57 5.53 6.71
C ILE A 101 -3.37 6.70 6.15
N PHE A 102 -4.12 7.36 7.03
CA PHE A 102 -4.92 8.54 6.68
C PHE A 102 -4.73 9.66 7.70
N GLN A 103 -5.11 10.88 7.31
CA GLN A 103 -5.02 12.05 8.18
C GLN A 103 -6.29 12.25 8.98
N ASN A 104 -7.44 12.24 8.31
CA ASN A 104 -8.75 12.50 8.91
C ASN A 104 -9.87 12.05 7.98
N GLN A 105 -11.11 12.07 8.49
CA GLN A 105 -12.29 11.67 7.71
C GLN A 105 -12.55 12.59 6.50
N GLN A 106 -12.23 13.88 6.58
CA GLN A 106 -12.41 14.80 5.44
C GLN A 106 -11.54 14.41 4.25
N GLN A 107 -10.31 13.93 4.51
CA GLN A 107 -9.45 13.37 3.46
C GLN A 107 -10.14 12.18 2.78
N ILE A 108 -10.65 11.23 3.56
CA ILE A 108 -11.35 10.06 3.03
C ILE A 108 -12.56 10.47 2.20
N ASP A 109 -13.33 11.45 2.69
CA ASP A 109 -14.55 11.90 2.02
C ASP A 109 -14.29 12.62 0.70
N HIS A 110 -13.16 13.31 0.59
CA HIS A 110 -12.76 14.03 -0.61
C HIS A 110 -12.03 13.15 -1.63
N GLU A 111 -11.17 12.23 -1.18
CA GLU A 111 -10.26 11.48 -2.06
C GLU A 111 -10.84 10.14 -2.55
N PHE A 112 -11.79 9.55 -1.81
CA PHE A 112 -12.33 8.23 -2.15
C PHE A 112 -13.76 8.29 -2.65
N THR A 113 -14.02 7.55 -3.73
CA THR A 113 -15.38 7.24 -4.18
C THR A 113 -16.10 6.35 -3.15
N ASN A 114 -17.42 6.20 -3.30
CA ASN A 114 -18.19 5.29 -2.44
C ASN A 114 -17.66 3.85 -2.48
N ASP A 115 -17.19 3.38 -3.63
CA ASP A 115 -16.61 2.03 -3.73
C ASP A 115 -15.22 1.96 -3.08
N GLY A 116 -14.40 3.01 -3.22
CA GLY A 116 -13.15 3.13 -2.47
C GLY A 116 -13.37 3.07 -0.96
N LYS A 117 -14.40 3.75 -0.44
CA LYS A 117 -14.75 3.70 0.98
C LYS A 117 -15.16 2.30 1.44
N LYS A 118 -15.90 1.54 0.62
CA LYS A 118 -16.23 0.12 0.91
C LYS A 118 -14.98 -0.75 1.01
N VAL A 119 -13.96 -0.48 0.18
CA VAL A 119 -12.68 -1.19 0.28
C VAL A 119 -12.03 -0.90 1.63
N LEU A 120 -11.97 0.37 2.04
CA LEU A 120 -11.36 0.78 3.32
C LEU A 120 -12.00 0.12 4.55
N GLU A 121 -13.31 -0.20 4.52
CA GLU A 121 -14.00 -0.93 5.60
C GLU A 121 -13.41 -2.34 5.87
N HIS A 122 -12.64 -2.88 4.92
CA HIS A 122 -12.02 -4.20 4.99
C HIS A 122 -10.51 -4.14 5.27
N LEU A 123 -9.97 -2.95 5.50
CA LEU A 123 -8.55 -2.72 5.79
C LEU A 123 -8.33 -2.30 7.25
N TYR A 124 -7.10 -2.44 7.72
CA TYR A 124 -6.70 -1.79 8.97
C TYR A 124 -6.43 -0.30 8.68
N MET A 125 -6.79 0.57 9.61
CA MET A 125 -6.69 2.02 9.42
C MET A 125 -5.77 2.61 10.48
N ALA A 126 -4.82 3.46 10.08
CA ALA A 126 -3.86 4.08 10.98
C ALA A 126 -3.85 5.61 10.85
N GLN A 127 -3.88 6.31 11.99
CA GLN A 127 -3.65 7.76 12.05
C GLN A 127 -2.40 8.10 12.86
N THR A 128 -1.92 7.19 13.70
CA THR A 128 -0.85 7.44 14.68
C THR A 128 0.21 6.34 14.66
N GLU A 129 1.37 6.61 15.26
CA GLU A 129 2.43 5.60 15.43
C GLU A 129 1.91 4.39 16.23
N LYS A 130 1.04 4.63 17.22
CA LYS A 130 0.41 3.59 18.02
C LYS A 130 -0.46 2.65 17.19
N ASP A 131 -1.17 3.16 16.19
CA ASP A 131 -1.99 2.33 15.30
C ASP A 131 -1.11 1.41 14.45
N ILE A 132 0.01 1.93 13.94
CA ILE A 132 1.00 1.14 13.19
C ILE A 132 1.64 0.08 14.09
N ILE A 133 2.04 0.43 15.32
CA ILE A 133 2.55 -0.51 16.32
C ILE A 133 1.52 -1.61 16.59
N ASN A 134 0.26 -1.25 16.82
CA ASN A 134 -0.81 -2.22 17.05
C ASN A 134 -1.01 -3.16 15.86
N PHE A 135 -0.90 -2.65 14.63
CA PHE A 135 -0.97 -3.46 13.42
C PHE A 135 0.19 -4.46 13.35
N ILE A 136 1.42 -4.01 13.56
CA ILE A 136 2.60 -4.88 13.56
C ILE A 136 2.50 -5.93 14.67
N ASP A 137 2.25 -5.51 15.92
CA ASP A 137 2.21 -6.41 17.07
C ASP A 137 1.13 -7.48 16.96
N ASN A 138 -0.09 -7.08 16.60
CA ASN A 138 -1.23 -7.97 16.67
C ASN A 138 -1.48 -8.71 15.36
N ILE A 139 -1.37 -8.02 14.23
CA ILE A 139 -1.74 -8.59 12.93
C ILE A 139 -0.56 -9.33 12.32
N VAL A 140 0.63 -8.73 12.33
CA VAL A 140 1.83 -9.32 11.73
C VAL A 140 2.47 -10.35 12.66
N ILE A 141 2.85 -9.94 13.88
CA ILE A 141 3.64 -10.79 14.78
C ILE A 141 2.78 -11.87 15.46
N LYS A 142 1.63 -11.51 16.02
CA LYS A 142 0.74 -12.46 16.70
C LYS A 142 -0.23 -13.19 15.76
N ASN A 143 -0.25 -12.83 14.47
CA ASN A 143 -1.12 -13.42 13.46
C ASN A 143 -2.63 -13.36 13.83
N MET A 144 -3.05 -12.29 14.51
CA MET A 144 -4.43 -12.04 14.91
C MET A 144 -5.16 -11.19 13.87
N ASP A 145 -5.21 -11.66 12.62
CA ASP A 145 -5.88 -10.96 11.51
C ASP A 145 -7.41 -11.06 11.62
N PHE A 146 -7.97 -10.22 12.49
CA PHE A 146 -9.41 -10.10 12.75
C PHE A 146 -10.26 -9.78 11.51
N LEU A 147 -9.68 -9.22 10.45
CA LEU A 147 -10.39 -8.86 9.22
C LEU A 147 -10.25 -9.89 8.11
N LYS A 148 -9.42 -10.93 8.28
CA LYS A 148 -9.08 -11.90 7.24
C LYS A 148 -10.28 -12.45 6.48
N GLU A 149 -11.23 -13.04 7.20
CA GLU A 149 -12.40 -13.68 6.57
C GLU A 149 -13.26 -12.69 5.79
N LYS A 150 -13.53 -11.51 6.39
CA LYS A 150 -14.31 -10.45 5.74
C LYS A 150 -13.59 -9.89 4.53
N ARG A 151 -12.28 -9.63 4.64
CA ARG A 151 -11.44 -9.09 3.57
C ARG A 151 -11.39 -10.03 2.37
N ILE A 152 -11.18 -11.33 2.60
CA ILE A 152 -11.14 -12.35 1.54
C ILE A 152 -12.51 -12.48 0.87
N GLN A 153 -13.60 -12.52 1.65
CA GLN A 153 -14.94 -12.63 1.10
C GLN A 153 -15.29 -11.41 0.24
N PHE A 154 -15.05 -10.21 0.75
CA PHE A 154 -15.26 -8.97 0.01
C PHE A 154 -14.43 -8.93 -1.28
N ALA A 155 -13.15 -9.28 -1.21
CA ALA A 155 -12.27 -9.30 -2.37
C ALA A 155 -12.78 -10.27 -3.44
N LYS A 156 -13.20 -11.47 -3.05
CA LYS A 156 -13.76 -12.48 -3.95
C LYS A 156 -15.00 -11.98 -4.69
N GLU A 157 -15.90 -11.30 -3.99
CA GLU A 157 -17.19 -10.85 -4.54
C GLU A 157 -17.09 -9.56 -5.36
N ASN A 158 -16.20 -8.64 -4.97
CA ASN A 158 -16.24 -7.26 -5.47
C ASN A 158 -14.99 -6.86 -6.26
N ILE A 159 -13.83 -7.49 -6.02
CA ILE A 159 -12.54 -7.06 -6.57
C ILE A 159 -12.00 -8.07 -7.58
N LYS A 160 -11.97 -9.34 -7.22
CA LYS A 160 -11.40 -10.44 -8.00
C LYS A 160 -12.42 -11.04 -8.98
N PHE A 161 -13.39 -10.24 -9.44
CA PHE A 161 -14.36 -10.73 -10.41
C PHE A 161 -13.63 -11.16 -11.70
N ASN A 162 -14.01 -12.31 -12.24
CA ASN A 162 -13.32 -12.98 -13.36
C ASN A 162 -11.87 -13.39 -13.12
N HIS A 163 -11.27 -13.23 -11.93
CA HIS A 163 -9.93 -13.76 -11.67
C HIS A 163 -9.92 -15.30 -11.74
N PRO A 164 -8.91 -15.95 -12.38
CA PRO A 164 -7.74 -15.40 -13.08
C PRO A 164 -7.95 -15.10 -14.58
N TYR A 165 -9.17 -15.23 -15.08
CA TYR A 165 -9.54 -15.16 -16.50
C TYR A 165 -9.99 -13.76 -16.98
N ALA A 166 -9.73 -12.69 -16.23
CA ALA A 166 -10.21 -11.34 -16.57
C ALA A 166 -9.82 -10.94 -18.00
N THR A 167 -8.57 -11.15 -18.41
CA THR A 167 -8.10 -10.89 -19.78
C THR A 167 -8.82 -11.77 -20.80
N GLN A 168 -9.03 -13.06 -20.50
CA GLN A 168 -9.72 -13.98 -21.38
C GLN A 168 -11.18 -13.55 -21.60
N CYS A 169 -11.89 -13.16 -20.53
CA CYS A 169 -13.26 -12.64 -20.62
C CYS A 169 -13.35 -11.40 -21.53
N ILE A 170 -12.40 -10.46 -21.41
CA ILE A 170 -12.35 -9.27 -22.27
C ILE A 170 -12.05 -9.66 -23.72
N MET A 171 -11.09 -10.58 -23.94
CA MET A 171 -10.74 -11.06 -25.28
C MET A 171 -11.92 -11.76 -25.96
N ASP A 172 -12.68 -12.57 -25.22
CA ASP A 172 -13.84 -13.27 -25.74
C ASP A 172 -14.99 -12.30 -26.05
N PHE A 173 -15.21 -11.30 -25.19
CA PHE A 173 -16.16 -10.22 -25.44
C PHE A 173 -15.83 -9.46 -26.74
N ILE A 174 -14.58 -9.01 -26.90
CA ILE A 174 -14.15 -8.27 -28.10
C ILE A 174 -14.31 -9.13 -29.37
N LYS A 175 -13.94 -10.42 -29.32
CA LYS A 175 -14.10 -11.34 -30.45
C LYS A 175 -15.56 -11.54 -30.83
N MET A 176 -16.47 -11.57 -29.86
CA MET A 176 -17.90 -11.71 -30.09
C MET A 176 -18.47 -10.47 -30.78
N GLU A 177 -18.16 -9.27 -30.28
CA GLU A 177 -18.64 -8.01 -30.87
C GLU A 177 -18.15 -7.82 -32.31
N LEU A 178 -16.88 -8.12 -32.60
CA LEU A 178 -16.33 -8.00 -33.95
C LEU A 178 -16.96 -8.96 -34.97
N LYS A 179 -17.37 -10.17 -34.54
CA LYS A 179 -18.11 -11.10 -35.42
C LYS A 179 -19.50 -10.57 -35.75
N ASN A 180 -20.19 -10.05 -34.74
CA ASN A 180 -21.54 -9.51 -34.90
C ASN A 180 -21.58 -8.26 -35.81
N GLU A 181 -20.49 -7.50 -35.93
CA GLU A 181 -20.39 -6.38 -36.88
C GLU A 181 -20.15 -6.82 -38.32
N GLN A 182 -19.49 -7.96 -38.57
CA GLN A 182 -19.27 -8.49 -39.92
C GLN A 182 -20.53 -9.12 -40.53
N ASP A 183 -21.46 -9.56 -39.68
CA ASP A 183 -22.74 -10.14 -40.07
C ASP A 183 -23.87 -9.09 -40.23
N ARG A 184 -23.57 -7.79 -40.06
CA ARG A 184 -24.50 -6.65 -40.28
C ARG A 184 -24.22 -5.93 -41.59
#